data_AF-A0A2N5XN26-F1
#
_entry.id   AF-A0A2N5XN26-F1
#
_cell.length_a   1.000
_cell.length_b   1.000
_cell.length_c   1.000
_cell.angle_alpha   90.00
_cell.angle_beta   90.00
_cell.angle_gamma   90.00
#
_symmetry.space_group_name_H-M   'P 1'
#
loop_
_entity.id
_entity.type
_entity.pdbx_description
1 polymer ?
#
loop_
_entity_poly.entity_id
_entity_poly.type
_entity_poly.pdbx_seq_one_letter_code
_entity_poly.pdbx_strand_id
1 'polypeptide(L)' 'MSLILTPNIENPDNFYQALTDAQRDLSEDEANDMNARLVLILANQVGNLEDLKKAIELAGPQALHK' A
#
# COMPACT_ATOMS: atom_id res chain seq x y z
N MET A 1 -7.63 -12.49 8.32
CA MET A 1 -7.61 -11.28 9.18
C MET A 1 -8.45 -10.24 8.46
N SER A 2 -9.41 -9.61 9.12
CA SER A 2 -10.26 -8.59 8.49
C SER A 2 -9.46 -7.37 8.05
N LEU A 3 -9.89 -6.73 6.95
CA LEU A 3 -9.34 -5.45 6.47
C LEU A 3 -9.41 -4.36 7.55
N ILE A 4 -8.26 -3.75 7.88
CA ILE A 4 -8.17 -2.66 8.85
C ILE A 4 -8.15 -1.33 8.09
N LEU A 5 -9.17 -0.50 8.30
CA LEU A 5 -9.33 0.81 7.66
C LEU A 5 -8.98 1.98 8.58
N THR A 6 -8.63 1.70 9.83
CA THR A 6 -8.20 2.68 10.83
C THR A 6 -6.68 2.73 10.90
N PRO A 7 -6.08 3.85 11.36
CA PRO A 7 -4.64 3.92 11.60
C PRO A 7 -4.18 2.75 12.47
N ASN A 8 -3.30 1.91 11.93
CA ASN A 8 -2.79 0.70 12.58
C ASN A 8 -1.25 0.68 12.64
N ILE A 9 -0.61 1.74 12.14
CA ILE A 9 0.82 1.96 12.22
C ILE A 9 1.04 3.02 13.29
N GLU A 10 1.90 2.74 14.25
CA GLU A 10 2.17 3.63 15.41
C GLU A 10 2.71 5.00 14.97
N ASN A 11 3.56 5.02 13.93
CA ASN A 11 4.06 6.25 13.33
C ASN A 11 3.97 6.17 11.80
N PRO A 12 2.85 6.62 11.22
CA PRO A 12 2.65 6.63 9.77
C PRO A 12 3.72 7.44 9.03
N ASP A 13 4.17 8.56 9.61
CA ASP A 13 5.16 9.45 9.00
C ASP A 13 6.50 8.74 8.78
N ASN A 14 6.93 7.93 9.75
CA ASN A 14 8.15 7.12 9.62
C ASN A 14 8.07 6.12 8.45
N PHE A 15 6.89 5.51 8.24
CA PHE A 15 6.70 4.61 7.10
C PHE A 15 6.75 5.37 5.77
N TYR A 16 6.06 6.51 5.67
CA TYR A 16 6.09 7.35 4.47
C TYR A 16 7.50 7.86 4.16
N GLN A 17 8.25 8.25 5.18
CA GLN A 17 9.64 8.65 5.01
C GLN A 17 10.49 7.49 4.47
N ALA A 18 10.38 6.29 5.06
CA ALA A 18 11.11 5.11 4.59
C ALA A 18 10.75 4.74 3.13
N LEU A 19 9.48 4.85 2.76
CA LEU A 19 9.03 4.61 1.38
C LEU A 19 9.62 5.63 0.39
N THR A 20 9.59 6.91 0.76
CA THR A 20 10.11 8.01 -0.06
C THR A 20 11.62 7.90 -0.21
N ASP A 21 12.33 7.60 0.89
CA ASP A 21 13.79 7.44 0.90
C ASP A 21 14.22 6.26 0.02
N ALA A 22 13.46 5.15 0.01
CA ALA A 22 13.72 4.00 -0.83
C ALA A 22 13.54 4.27 -2.34
N GLN A 23 12.79 5.31 -2.71
CA GLN A 23 12.51 5.69 -4.11
C GLN A 23 13.31 6.91 -4.58
N ARG A 24 14.04 7.57 -3.69
CA ARG A 24 14.66 8.88 -3.94
C ARG A 24 15.54 8.94 -5.19
N ASP A 25 16.29 7.87 -5.43
CA ASP A 25 17.25 7.79 -6.54
C ASP A 25 16.73 6.91 -7.70
N LEU A 26 15.47 6.48 -7.65
CA LEU A 26 14.83 5.67 -8.69
C LEU A 26 14.18 6.56 -9.75
N SER A 27 14.19 6.09 -11.00
CA SER A 27 13.29 6.61 -12.02
C SER A 27 11.83 6.30 -11.67
N GLU A 28 10.89 6.98 -12.34
CA GLU A 28 9.45 6.76 -12.15
C GLU A 28 9.05 5.29 -12.41
N ASP A 29 9.60 4.69 -13.47
CA ASP A 29 9.35 3.29 -13.82
C ASP A 29 9.89 2.33 -12.74
N GLU A 30 11.11 2.57 -12.26
CA GLU A 30 11.71 1.77 -11.18
C GLU A 30 10.96 1.91 -9.85
N ALA A 31 10.47 3.12 -9.54
CA ALA A 31 9.65 3.38 -8.37
C ALA A 31 8.29 2.66 -8.46
N ASN A 32 7.67 2.64 -9.65
CA ASN A 32 6.45 1.89 -9.91
C ASN A 32 6.65 0.37 -9.77
N ASP A 33 7.75 -0.16 -10.32
CA ASP A 33 8.12 -1.56 -10.14
C ASP A 33 8.36 -1.90 -8.66
N MET A 34 9.01 -1.00 -7.92
CA MET A 34 9.21 -1.15 -6.48
C MET A 34 7.88 -1.19 -5.73
N ASN A 35 6.97 -0.28 -6.04
CA ASN A 35 5.63 -0.23 -5.45
C ASN A 35 4.84 -1.52 -5.74
N ALA A 36 4.88 -2.03 -6.97
CA ALA A 36 4.22 -3.28 -7.33
C ALA A 36 4.75 -4.47 -6.51
N ARG A 37 6.08 -4.58 -6.36
CA ARG A 37 6.70 -5.60 -5.50
C ARG A 37 6.30 -5.44 -4.04
N LEU A 38 6.31 -4.21 -3.52
CA LEU A 38 5.91 -3.93 -2.14
C LEU A 38 4.45 -4.33 -1.88
N VAL A 39 3.53 -3.98 -2.79
CA VAL A 39 2.12 -4.38 -2.71
C VAL A 39 1.98 -5.90 -2.65
N LEU A 40 2.72 -6.66 -3.48
CA LEU A 40 2.71 -8.13 -3.43
C LEU A 40 3.23 -8.69 -2.11
N ILE A 41 4.31 -8.13 -1.56
CA ILE A 41 4.86 -8.54 -0.27
C ILE A 41 3.83 -8.31 0.85
N LEU A 42 3.20 -7.13 0.88
CA LEU A 42 2.17 -6.81 1.86
C LEU A 42 0.90 -7.66 1.67
N ALA A 43 0.52 -7.95 0.44
CA ALA A 43 -0.61 -8.82 0.13
C ALA A 43 -0.39 -10.24 0.66
N ASN A 44 0.84 -10.77 0.54
CA ASN A 44 1.21 -12.05 1.13
C ASN A 44 1.11 -12.03 2.67
N GLN A 45 1.47 -10.91 3.30
CA GLN A 45 1.33 -10.75 4.75
C GLN A 45 -0.13 -10.72 5.21
N VAL A 46 -1.05 -10.17 4.40
CA VAL A 46 -2.50 -10.17 4.67
C VAL A 46 -3.10 -11.57 4.46
N GLY A 47 -2.71 -12.26 3.39
CA GLY A 47 -3.05 -13.66 3.12
C GLY A 47 -4.52 -13.97 2.80
N ASN A 48 -5.39 -12.95 2.72
CA ASN A 48 -6.82 -13.12 2.43
C ASN A 48 -7.21 -12.39 1.13
N LEU A 49 -7.58 -13.14 0.09
CA LEU A 49 -7.94 -12.59 -1.23
C LEU A 49 -9.18 -11.68 -1.19
N GLU A 50 -10.17 -11.99 -0.36
CA GLU A 50 -11.40 -11.20 -0.27
C GLU A 50 -11.15 -9.83 0.40
N ASP A 51 -10.30 -9.79 1.43
CA ASP A 51 -9.86 -8.53 2.03
C ASP A 51 -9.01 -7.70 1.05
N LEU A 52 -8.17 -8.35 0.23
CA LEU A 52 -7.39 -7.68 -0.81
C LEU A 52 -8.29 -7.09 -1.92
N LYS A 53 -9.32 -7.82 -2.38
CA LYS A 53 -10.29 -7.29 -3.35
C LYS A 53 -11.02 -6.07 -2.82
N LYS A 54 -11.49 -6.12 -1.57
CA LYS A 54 -12.13 -4.96 -0.91
C LYS A 54 -11.18 -3.77 -0.81
N ALA A 55 -9.90 -4.01 -0.49
CA ALA A 55 -8.89 -2.96 -0.46
C ALA A 55 -8.70 -2.30 -1.85
N ILE A 56 -8.69 -3.08 -2.93
CA ILE A 56 -8.61 -2.56 -4.31
C ILE A 56 -9.85 -1.71 -4.65
N GLU A 57 -11.04 -2.18 -4.31
CA GLU A 57 -12.29 -1.43 -4.52
C GLU A 57 -12.26 -0.08 -3.78
N LEU A 58 -11.77 -0.08 -2.54
CA LEU A 58 -11.62 1.12 -1.70
C LEU A 58 -10.45 2.03 -2.09
N ALA A 59 -9.48 1.56 -2.87
CA ALA A 59 -8.39 2.39 -3.39
C ALA A 59 -8.71 2.97 -4.78
N GLY A 60 -9.69 2.39 -5.48
CA GLY A 60 -10.09 2.80 -6.81
C GLY A 60 -10.73 4.21 -6.87
N PRO A 61 -10.92 4.77 -8.08
CA PRO A 61 -11.40 6.14 -8.28
C PRO A 61 -12.71 6.49 -7.57
N GLN A 62 -13.57 5.50 -7.34
CA GLN A 62 -14.86 5.70 -6.67
C GLN A 62 -14.75 6.00 -5.18
N ALA A 63 -13.61 5.71 -4.55
CA ALA A 63 -13.39 5.96 -3.13
C ALA A 63 -13.00 7.41 -2.81
N LEU A 64 -12.48 8.17 -3.79
CA LEU A 64 -12.07 9.57 -3.62
C LEU A 64 -13.24 10.58 -3.58
N HIS A 65 -14.49 10.09 -3.73
CA HIS A 65 -15.70 10.92 -3.81
C HIS A 65 -16.63 10.80 -2.59
N LYS A 66 -16.18 10.18 -1.49
CA LYS A 66 -16.90 10.13 -0.20
C LYS A 66 -16.11 10.84 0.89
#